data_AF-A0A3N5GU13-F1
#
_entry.id   AF-A0A3N5GU13-F1
#
_cell.length_a   1.000
_cell.length_b   1.000
_cell.length_c   1.000
_cell.angle_alpha   90.00
_cell.angle_beta   90.00
_cell.angle_gamma   90.00
#
_symmetry.space_group_name_H-M   'P 1'
#
loop_
_entity.id
_entity.type
_entity.pdbx_description
1 polymer ?
#
loop_
_entity_poly.entity_id
_entity_poly.type
_entity_poly.pdbx_seq_one_letter_code
_entity_poly.pdbx_strand_id
1 'polypeptide(L)'
;MLKISLVIVLIVAAFLAGAAVAQTQDEPVVVRATVRDANTIPERIEYWELSLSDGSGSLTVVGPKELPIVSWLRKMKGRPVLVSVQRDVPK
;
A
#
# COMPACT_ATOMS: atom_id res chain seq x y z
N MET A 1 -29.70 17.42 -33.91
CA MET A 1 -29.29 16.02 -33.59
C MET A 1 -27.78 15.85 -33.34
N LEU A 2 -26.93 16.87 -33.46
CA LEU A 2 -25.46 16.76 -33.30
C LEU A 2 -24.95 16.76 -31.84
N LYS A 3 -25.73 17.32 -30.89
CA LYS A 3 -25.30 17.50 -29.49
C LYS A 3 -25.26 16.20 -28.67
N ILE A 4 -26.14 15.24 -28.99
CA ILE A 4 -26.25 13.98 -28.24
C ILE A 4 -25.04 13.08 -28.56
N SER A 5 -24.59 13.03 -29.82
CA SER A 5 -23.43 12.23 -30.22
C SER A 5 -22.12 12.69 -29.56
N LEU A 6 -21.93 14.01 -29.36
CA LEU A 6 -20.74 14.54 -28.69
C LEU A 6 -20.69 14.13 -27.21
N VAL A 7 -21.84 14.15 -26.52
CA VAL A 7 -21.95 13.77 -25.11
C VAL A 7 -21.66 12.28 -24.93
N ILE A 8 -22.16 11.43 -25.83
CA ILE A 8 -21.90 9.99 -25.79
C ILE A 8 -20.41 9.70 -25.99
N VAL A 9 -19.75 10.36 -26.94
CA VAL A 9 -18.30 10.20 -27.18
C VAL A 9 -17.48 10.62 -25.97
N LEU A 10 -17.84 11.74 -25.31
CA LEU A 10 -17.17 12.20 -24.09
C LEU A 10 -17.33 11.22 -22.93
N ILE A 11 -18.53 10.64 -22.75
CA ILE A 11 -18.78 9.67 -21.68
C ILE A 11 -17.96 8.40 -21.92
N VAL A 12 -17.93 7.89 -23.16
CA VAL A 12 -17.15 6.69 -23.51
C VAL A 12 -15.65 6.94 -23.33
N ALA A 13 -15.15 8.11 -23.73
CA ALA A 13 -13.74 8.47 -23.53
C ALA A 13 -13.38 8.58 -22.04
N ALA A 14 -14.25 9.17 -21.21
CA ALA A 14 -14.05 9.24 -19.76
C ALA A 14 -14.08 7.85 -19.10
N PHE A 15 -14.96 6.95 -19.57
CA PHE A 15 -15.07 5.59 -19.07
C PHE A 15 -13.83 4.75 -19.44
N LEU A 16 -13.35 4.87 -20.69
CA LEU A 16 -12.13 4.18 -21.15
C LEU A 16 -10.88 4.72 -20.46
N ALA A 17 -10.79 6.04 -20.24
CA ALA A 17 -9.71 6.63 -19.45
C ALA A 17 -9.74 6.13 -18.00
N GLY A 18 -10.91 6.12 -17.35
CA GLY A 18 -11.06 5.60 -15.99
C GLY A 18 -10.73 4.10 -15.87
N ALA A 19 -11.09 3.31 -16.87
CA ALA A 19 -10.77 1.88 -16.93
C ALA A 19 -9.27 1.60 -17.14
N ALA A 20 -8.58 2.44 -17.92
CA ALA A 20 -7.14 2.31 -18.12
C ALA A 20 -6.32 2.62 -16.85
N VAL A 21 -6.78 3.57 -16.01
CA VAL A 21 -6.12 3.86 -14.72
C VAL A 21 -6.35 2.75 -13.68
N ALA A 22 -7.41 1.93 -13.83
CA ALA A 22 -7.70 0.83 -12.92
C ALA A 22 -6.84 -0.44 -13.18
N GLN A 23 -6.15 -0.53 -14.33
CA GLN A 23 -5.42 -1.73 -14.75
C GLN A 23 -3.93 -1.79 -14.34
N THR A 24 -3.39 -0.79 -13.64
CA THR A 24 -1.93 -0.65 -13.43
C THR A 24 -1.44 -0.93 -12.00
N GLN A 25 -1.95 -1.95 -11.28
CA GLN A 25 -1.42 -2.28 -9.94
C GLN A 25 -0.99 -3.75 -9.76
N ASP A 26 -0.48 -4.37 -10.81
CA ASP A 26 0.28 -5.63 -10.69
C ASP A 26 1.79 -5.40 -10.45
N GLU A 27 2.26 -4.15 -10.54
CA GLU A 27 3.66 -3.83 -10.24
C GLU A 27 3.89 -3.74 -8.72
N PRO A 28 4.98 -4.35 -8.20
CA PRO A 28 5.32 -4.23 -6.79
C PRO A 28 5.58 -2.77 -6.44
N VAL A 29 4.82 -2.27 -5.48
CA VAL A 29 4.99 -0.90 -4.98
C VAL A 29 6.15 -0.90 -4.00
N VAL A 30 7.30 -0.36 -4.43
CA VAL A 30 8.50 -0.20 -3.58
C VAL A 30 8.42 1.14 -2.85
N VAL A 31 8.31 1.08 -1.54
CA VAL A 31 8.22 2.27 -0.68
C VAL A 31 9.40 2.35 0.28
N ARG A 32 9.91 3.57 0.47
CA ARG A 32 10.87 3.86 1.54
C ARG A 32 10.09 4.26 2.78
N ALA A 33 10.32 3.60 3.89
CA ALA A 33 9.62 3.88 5.14
C ALA A 33 10.57 3.89 6.34
N THR A 34 10.15 4.50 7.44
CA THR A 34 10.86 4.44 8.73
C THR A 34 10.06 3.60 9.71
N VAL A 35 10.72 2.59 10.32
CA VAL A 35 10.07 1.72 11.31
C VAL A 35 9.92 2.45 12.65
N ARG A 36 8.69 2.57 13.12
CA ARG A 36 8.31 3.23 14.38
C ARG A 36 8.14 2.23 15.52
N ASP A 37 7.90 2.77 16.70
CA ASP A 37 7.71 1.99 17.92
C ASP A 37 6.51 1.04 17.84
N ALA A 38 6.64 -0.09 18.53
CA ALA A 38 5.56 -1.05 18.59
C ALA A 38 4.65 -0.82 19.78
N ASN A 39 3.35 -0.87 19.56
CA ASN A 39 2.40 -1.08 20.66
C ASN A 39 2.26 -2.60 20.87
N THR A 40 2.47 -3.06 22.09
CA THR A 40 2.36 -4.49 22.45
C THR A 40 1.07 -4.74 23.20
N ILE A 41 0.27 -5.71 22.74
CA ILE A 41 -0.76 -6.34 23.58
C ILE A 41 -0.07 -7.48 24.35
N PRO A 42 -0.39 -7.70 25.65
CA PRO A 42 0.46 -8.45 26.57
C PRO A 42 0.97 -9.81 26.10
N GLU A 43 0.25 -10.60 25.30
CA GLU A 43 0.61 -12.02 25.22
C GLU A 43 1.25 -12.50 23.93
N ARG A 44 0.88 -12.08 22.71
CA ARG A 44 1.56 -12.62 21.50
C ARG A 44 1.64 -11.72 20.27
N ILE A 45 0.90 -10.61 20.22
CA ILE A 45 0.76 -9.80 18.99
C ILE A 45 1.53 -8.48 19.15
N GLU A 46 2.25 -8.10 18.10
CA GLU A 46 2.88 -6.79 17.97
C GLU A 46 2.27 -5.99 16.83
N TYR A 47 2.20 -4.68 17.06
CA TYR A 47 1.71 -3.69 16.12
C TYR A 47 2.89 -2.80 15.76
N TRP A 48 3.30 -2.79 14.49
CA TRP A 48 4.40 -1.98 13.99
C TRP A 48 3.88 -1.01 12.95
N GLU A 49 4.30 0.25 13.06
CA GLU A 49 4.00 1.27 12.05
C GLU A 49 5.26 1.58 11.23
N LEU A 50 5.09 1.64 9.92
CA LEU A 50 6.10 2.09 8.97
C LEU A 50 5.60 3.38 8.32
N SER A 51 6.19 4.52 8.70
CA SER A 51 5.83 5.82 8.10
C SER A 51 6.50 5.94 6.74
N LEU A 52 5.72 6.23 5.69
CA LEU A 52 6.26 6.45 4.34
C LEU A 52 7.10 7.73 4.32
N SER A 53 8.20 7.72 3.57
CA SER A 53 9.19 8.81 3.58
C SER A 53 8.70 10.10 2.91
N ASP A 54 7.69 9.98 2.05
CA ASP A 54 7.01 11.08 1.37
C ASP A 54 5.86 11.69 2.21
N GLY A 55 5.59 11.13 3.40
CA GLY A 55 4.50 11.55 4.28
C GLY A 55 3.11 11.20 3.77
N SER A 56 2.99 10.41 2.69
CA SER A 56 1.69 10.09 2.07
C SER A 56 0.84 9.11 2.90
N GLY A 57 1.42 8.48 3.92
CA GLY A 57 0.71 7.57 4.80
C GLY A 57 1.62 6.71 5.68
N SER A 58 1.03 5.69 6.27
CA SER A 58 1.74 4.67 7.03
C SER A 58 1.23 3.26 6.71
N LEU A 59 2.14 2.29 6.79
CA LEU A 59 1.82 0.87 6.70
C LEU A 59 1.85 0.27 8.10
N THR A 60 0.75 -0.35 8.51
CA THR A 60 0.68 -1.08 9.77
C THR A 60 0.91 -2.56 9.54
N VAL A 61 1.89 -3.14 10.23
CA VAL A 61 2.14 -4.58 10.26
C VAL A 61 1.69 -5.10 11.63
N VAL A 62 0.76 -6.05 11.62
CA VAL A 62 0.23 -6.69 12.83
C VAL A 62 0.47 -8.18 12.72
N GLY A 63 1.06 -8.78 13.76
CA GLY A 63 1.23 -10.22 13.78
C GLY A 63 1.89 -10.77 15.03
N PRO A 64 1.95 -12.10 15.17
CA PRO A 64 2.65 -12.76 16.26
C PRO A 64 4.11 -12.33 16.35
N LYS A 65 4.60 -12.15 17.58
CA LYS A 65 6.01 -11.83 17.91
C LYS A 65 7.02 -12.79 17.29
N GLU A 66 6.58 -14.01 17.03
CA GLU A 66 7.35 -15.13 16.49
C GLU A 66 7.55 -15.01 14.97
N LEU A 67 6.76 -14.19 14.27
CA LEU A 67 6.89 -14.03 12.84
C LEU A 67 8.24 -13.42 12.47
N PRO A 68 8.94 -13.96 11.45
CA PRO A 68 10.23 -13.42 11.00
C PRO A 68 10.19 -11.92 10.68
N ILE A 69 9.08 -11.44 10.09
CA ILE A 69 8.90 -10.02 9.76
C ILE A 69 8.86 -9.14 11.01
N VAL A 70 8.26 -9.61 12.11
CA VAL A 70 8.18 -8.87 13.37
C VAL A 70 9.56 -8.78 14.02
N SER A 71 10.31 -9.88 14.02
CA SER A 71 11.71 -9.89 14.49
C SER A 71 12.61 -8.96 13.66
N TRP A 72 12.40 -8.90 12.34
CA TRP A 72 13.09 -7.98 11.46
C TRP A 72 12.74 -6.51 11.77
N LEU A 73 11.46 -6.18 11.95
CA LEU A 73 11.01 -4.83 12.29
C LEU A 73 11.63 -4.31 13.59
N ARG A 74 11.73 -5.16 14.63
CA ARG A 74 12.45 -4.82 15.88
C ARG A 74 13.89 -4.37 15.64
N LYS A 75 14.62 -5.07 14.77
CA LYS A 75 16.03 -4.75 14.44
C LYS A 75 16.15 -3.45 13.64
N MET A 76 15.11 -3.11 12.89
CA MET A 76 15.09 -1.95 12.00
C MET A 76 14.43 -0.71 12.62
N LYS A 77 14.00 -0.78 13.88
CA LYS A 77 13.43 0.37 14.61
C LYS A 77 14.29 1.62 14.48
N GLY A 78 13.67 2.73 14.08
CA GLY A 78 14.31 4.03 13.88
C GLY A 78 15.18 4.13 12.62
N ARG A 79 15.23 3.08 11.79
CA ARG A 79 16.01 3.06 10.54
C ARG A 79 15.11 3.18 9.32
N PRO A 80 15.60 3.81 8.24
CA PRO A 80 14.93 3.76 6.95
C PRO A 80 15.05 2.35 6.36
N VAL A 81 13.95 1.83 5.82
CA VAL A 81 13.84 0.54 5.14
C VAL A 81 13.20 0.73 3.77
N LEU A 82 13.51 -0.18 2.85
CA LEU A 82 12.78 -0.32 1.59
C LEU A 82 11.86 -1.54 1.74
N VAL A 83 10.57 -1.33 1.49
CA VAL A 83 9.55 -2.38 1.55
C VAL A 83 8.90 -2.46 0.18
N SER A 84 8.84 -3.68 -0.37
CA SER A 84 8.10 -3.96 -1.59
C SER A 84 6.78 -4.62 -1.21
N VAL A 85 5.66 -3.98 -1.53
CA VAL A 85 4.33 -4.55 -1.32
C VAL A 85 3.80 -5.03 -2.67
N GLN A 86 3.61 -6.33 -2.78
CA GLN A 86 2.94 -6.93 -3.93
C GLN A 86 1.53 -7.33 -3.50
N ARG A 87 0.52 -6.78 -4.17
CA ARG A 87 -0.86 -7.22 -3.98
C ARG A 87 -1.03 -8.48 -4.81
N ASP A 88 -1.20 -9.62 -4.16
CA ASP A 88 -1.64 -10.82 -4.84
C ASP A 88 -3.14 -10.68 -5.10
N VAL A 89 -3.52 -10.31 -6.32
CA VAL A 89 -4.93 -10.26 -6.72
C VAL A 89 -5.30 -11.69 -7.12
N PRO A 90 -6.13 -12.41 -6.33
CA PRO A 90 -6.54 -13.75 -6.72
C PRO A 90 -7.26 -13.69 -8.07
N LYS A 91 -6.81 -14.54 -9.00
CA LYS A 91 -7.40 -14.71 -10.34
C LYS A 91 -8.74 -15.44 -10.29
#